data_AF-A0A382UIY8-F1
#
_entry.id   AF-A0A382UIY8-F1
#
_cell.length_a   1.000
_cell.length_b   1.000
_cell.length_c   1.000
_cell.angle_alpha   90.00
_cell.angle_beta   90.00
_cell.angle_gamma   90.00
#
_symmetry.space_group_name_H-M   'P 1'
#
loop_
_entity.id
_entity.type
_entity.pdbx_description
1 polymer ?
#
loop_
_entity_poly.entity_id
_entity_poly.type
_entity_poly.pdbx_seq_one_letter_code
_entity_poly.pdbx_strand_id
1 'polypeptide(L)'
;MAMAGLRSGDQGKVWHAISSELNYMDVDSSTDAIADADEVYKREPGRYSAVEELASMGPLPGQCGIVIAHGRRVVAGEVFGASELLKAHWEALIRSNLLERPTADGRPSATGALKLLRRFAAAESTQSPGIGLGTEHHIATDRTSGQALTLDNSVVHAGIFAA
;
A
#
# COMPACT_ATOMS: atom_id res chain seq x y z
N MET A 1 40.68 7.85 -17.73
CA MET A 1 40.37 8.83 -16.66
C MET A 1 38.92 9.25 -16.81
N ALA A 2 38.04 8.83 -15.90
CA ALA A 2 36.66 9.28 -15.83
C ALA A 2 36.27 9.39 -14.35
N MET A 3 35.64 10.52 -14.04
CA MET A 3 35.50 11.11 -12.71
C MET A 3 34.61 10.31 -11.75
N ALA A 4 35.02 10.31 -10.48
CA ALA A 4 34.19 9.89 -9.37
C ALA A 4 32.97 10.81 -9.23
N GLY A 5 31.77 10.24 -9.34
CA GLY A 5 30.52 10.90 -9.00
C GLY A 5 30.10 10.52 -7.59
N LEU A 6 30.56 11.28 -6.59
CA LEU A 6 30.04 11.26 -5.24
C LEU A 6 28.61 11.82 -5.28
N ARG A 7 27.58 11.01 -4.98
CA ARG A 7 26.25 11.52 -4.68
C ARG A 7 25.96 11.29 -3.21
N SER A 8 26.07 12.39 -2.45
CA SER A 8 25.69 12.47 -1.05
C SER A 8 24.20 12.13 -0.91
N GLY A 9 23.90 11.33 0.11
CA GLY A 9 22.53 10.99 0.48
C GLY A 9 21.75 12.26 0.82
N ASP A 10 20.61 12.41 0.14
CA ASP A 10 19.61 13.41 0.45
C ASP A 10 18.31 12.64 0.71
N GLN A 11 18.05 12.37 2.00
CA GLN A 11 17.00 11.45 2.45
C GLN A 11 15.57 11.95 2.14
N GLY A 12 15.42 13.11 1.50
CA GLY A 12 14.14 13.59 0.95
C GLY A 12 13.77 13.02 -0.43
N LYS A 13 14.70 12.39 -1.17
CA LYS A 13 14.46 11.95 -2.57
C LYS A 13 13.68 10.64 -2.70
N VAL A 14 13.70 9.78 -1.70
CA VAL A 14 12.97 8.49 -1.74
C VAL A 14 11.45 8.74 -1.71
N TRP A 15 11.01 9.75 -0.97
CA TRP A 15 9.61 10.12 -0.86
C TRP A 15 9.05 10.82 -2.10
N HIS A 16 9.92 11.48 -2.89
CA HIS A 16 9.49 12.14 -4.12
C HIS A 16 9.21 11.15 -5.27
N ALA A 17 9.94 10.04 -5.31
CA ALA A 17 9.72 9.00 -6.31
C ALA A 17 8.35 8.34 -6.14
N ILE A 18 7.99 8.01 -4.89
CA ILE A 18 6.69 7.43 -4.55
C ILE A 18 5.55 8.45 -4.79
N SER A 19 5.75 9.72 -4.43
CA SER A 19 4.74 10.76 -4.72
C SER A 19 4.58 11.03 -6.23
N SER A 20 5.64 10.84 -7.03
CA SER A 20 5.57 11.06 -8.48
C SER A 20 4.84 9.93 -9.20
N GLU A 21 4.95 8.70 -8.71
CA GLU A 21 4.21 7.54 -9.23
C GLU A 21 2.73 7.59 -8.80
N LEU A 22 2.44 8.03 -7.56
CA LEU A 22 1.08 8.25 -7.09
C LEU A 22 0.38 9.43 -7.80
N ASN A 23 1.09 10.53 -8.09
CA ASN A 23 0.57 11.64 -8.89
C ASN A 23 0.30 11.26 -10.36
N TYR A 24 1.01 10.27 -10.91
CA TYR A 24 0.74 9.78 -12.27
C TYR A 24 -0.56 8.96 -12.34
N MET A 25 -1.07 8.49 -11.19
CA MET A 25 -2.22 7.58 -11.10
C MET A 25 -3.55 8.25 -10.75
N ASP A 26 -3.62 9.59 -10.64
CA ASP A 26 -4.85 10.32 -10.23
C ASP A 26 -5.47 9.74 -8.94
N VAL A 27 -4.64 9.12 -8.09
CA VAL A 27 -4.98 8.74 -6.73
C VAL A 27 -4.52 9.90 -5.88
N ASP A 28 -5.49 10.65 -5.38
CA ASP A 28 -5.34 11.83 -4.54
C ASP A 28 -4.63 11.44 -3.21
N SER A 29 -3.32 11.19 -3.25
CA SER A 29 -2.50 11.05 -2.06
C SER A 29 -2.23 12.47 -1.57
N SER A 30 -3.24 13.05 -0.93
CA SER A 30 -3.18 14.40 -0.40
C SER A 30 -1.99 14.50 0.56
N THR A 31 -1.03 15.34 0.24
CA THR A 31 -0.02 15.84 1.18
C THR A 31 -0.65 16.41 2.46
N ASP A 32 -1.94 16.74 2.43
CA ASP A 32 -2.75 17.13 3.58
C ASP A 32 -2.90 16.01 4.64
N ALA A 33 -2.81 14.73 4.26
CA ALA A 33 -2.95 13.60 5.20
C ALA A 33 -1.81 13.52 6.24
N ILE A 34 -0.63 14.05 5.92
CA ILE A 34 0.52 14.09 6.85
C ILE A 34 0.44 15.29 7.79
N ALA A 35 -0.08 16.43 7.34
CA ALA A 35 -0.33 17.58 8.22
C ALA A 35 -1.51 17.30 9.16
N ASP A 36 -2.54 16.60 8.68
CA ASP A 36 -3.68 16.14 9.48
C ASP A 36 -3.32 14.97 10.41
N ALA A 37 -2.28 14.18 10.12
CA ALA A 37 -1.85 13.08 10.97
C ALA A 37 -1.59 13.54 12.41
N ASP A 38 -0.87 14.65 12.57
CA ASP A 38 -0.59 15.24 13.89
C ASP A 38 -1.86 15.76 14.59
N GLU A 39 -2.88 16.19 13.85
CA GLU A 39 -4.17 16.60 14.43
C GLU A 39 -5.07 15.40 14.77
N VAL A 40 -5.12 14.38 13.91
CA VAL A 40 -5.86 13.12 14.12
C VAL A 40 -5.29 12.38 15.34
N TYR A 41 -3.97 12.29 15.46
CA TYR A 41 -3.31 11.64 16.59
C TYR A 41 -3.52 12.39 17.91
N LYS A 42 -3.64 13.73 17.88
CA LYS A 42 -4.02 14.52 19.07
C LYS A 42 -5.47 14.29 19.51
N ARG A 43 -6.37 14.01 18.57
CA ARG A 43 -7.81 13.82 18.82
C ARG A 43 -8.17 12.41 19.29
N GLU A 44 -7.38 11.39 18.90
CA GLU A 44 -7.64 9.98 19.24
C GLU A 44 -6.38 9.24 19.75
N PRO A 45 -5.91 9.51 20.98
CA PRO A 45 -4.66 8.94 21.50
C PRO A 45 -4.66 7.41 21.60
N GLY A 46 -5.82 6.79 21.83
CA GLY A 46 -5.94 5.33 21.85
C GLY A 46 -5.71 4.70 20.47
N ARG A 47 -6.15 5.37 19.41
CA ARG A 47 -5.90 4.95 18.03
C ARG A 47 -4.42 5.08 17.69
N TYR A 48 -3.80 6.21 18.02
CA TYR A 48 -2.36 6.42 17.82
C TYR A 48 -1.53 5.31 18.50
N SER A 49 -1.82 5.02 19.77
CA SER A 49 -1.12 3.95 20.50
C SER A 49 -1.27 2.59 19.82
N ALA A 50 -2.46 2.26 19.31
CA ALA A 50 -2.68 0.99 18.61
C ALA A 50 -1.92 0.93 17.27
N VAL A 51 -1.81 2.06 16.56
CA VAL A 51 -1.02 2.17 15.33
C VAL A 51 0.46 1.94 15.61
N GLU A 52 1.03 2.63 16.60
CA GLU A 52 2.46 2.48 16.94
C GLU A 52 2.77 1.08 17.49
N GLU A 53 1.88 0.50 18.29
CA GLU A 53 2.00 -0.89 18.74
C GLU A 53 2.06 -1.84 17.54
N LEU A 54 1.09 -1.78 16.63
CA LEU A 54 1.04 -2.65 15.46
C LEU A 54 2.22 -2.43 14.52
N ALA A 55 2.64 -1.18 14.32
CA ALA A 55 3.82 -0.84 13.54
C ALA A 55 5.09 -1.48 14.13
N SER A 56 5.21 -1.52 15.46
CA SER A 56 6.37 -2.12 16.15
C SER A 56 6.41 -3.66 16.11
N MET A 57 5.25 -4.33 15.99
CA MET A 57 5.17 -5.79 16.00
C MET A 57 5.75 -6.44 14.74
N GLY A 58 5.70 -5.75 13.61
CA GLY A 58 6.06 -6.31 12.31
C GLY A 58 5.03 -7.32 11.76
N PRO A 59 5.24 -7.79 10.52
CA PRO A 59 4.39 -8.83 9.94
C PRO A 59 4.67 -10.20 10.56
N LEU A 60 3.71 -11.12 10.44
CA LEU A 60 3.87 -12.52 10.84
C LEU A 60 4.95 -13.23 9.99
N PRO A 61 5.60 -14.30 10.50
CA PRO A 61 6.56 -15.08 9.73
C PRO A 61 5.96 -15.59 8.41
N GLY A 62 6.62 -15.29 7.29
CA GLY A 62 6.18 -15.69 5.95
C GLY A 62 4.99 -14.92 5.40
N GLN A 63 4.52 -13.88 6.08
CA GLN A 63 3.43 -13.04 5.59
C GLN A 63 3.91 -12.20 4.39
N CYS A 64 3.18 -12.28 3.29
CA CYS A 64 3.49 -11.58 2.05
C CYS A 64 2.51 -10.46 1.71
N GLY A 65 1.50 -10.20 2.54
CA GLY A 65 0.56 -9.11 2.27
C GLY A 65 -0.31 -8.74 3.45
N ILE A 66 -1.03 -7.63 3.29
CA ILE A 66 -2.02 -7.13 4.24
C ILE A 66 -3.29 -6.76 3.50
N VAL A 67 -4.42 -6.82 4.21
CA VAL A 67 -5.69 -6.24 3.75
C VAL A 67 -6.15 -5.29 4.83
N ILE A 68 -6.51 -4.08 4.41
CA ILE A 68 -6.92 -2.99 5.27
C ILE A 68 -8.44 -2.90 5.27
N ALA A 69 -9.01 -2.75 6.45
CA ALA A 69 -10.44 -2.63 6.63
C ALA A 69 -10.79 -1.57 7.67
N HIS A 70 -11.83 -0.80 7.39
CA HIS A 70 -12.51 0.07 8.34
C HIS A 70 -13.77 -0.63 8.81
N GLY A 71 -13.74 -1.12 10.05
CA GLY A 71 -14.80 -1.97 10.60
C GLY A 71 -15.11 -3.15 9.68
N ARG A 72 -16.36 -3.23 9.19
CA ARG A 72 -16.78 -4.32 8.27
C ARG A 72 -16.36 -4.13 6.81
N ARG A 73 -15.90 -2.93 6.41
CA ARG A 73 -15.59 -2.57 5.02
C ARG A 73 -14.10 -2.79 4.76
N VAL A 74 -13.78 -3.64 3.79
CA VAL A 74 -12.43 -3.73 3.24
C VAL A 74 -12.20 -2.53 2.32
N VAL A 75 -11.08 -1.84 2.47
CA VAL A 75 -10.76 -0.60 1.73
C VAL A 75 -9.57 -0.78 0.80
N ALA A 76 -8.56 -1.55 1.20
CA ALA A 76 -7.35 -1.74 0.41
C ALA A 76 -6.66 -3.07 0.71
N GLY A 77 -5.67 -3.42 -0.11
CA GLY A 77 -4.80 -4.56 0.09
C GLY A 77 -3.45 -4.38 -0.59
N GLU A 78 -2.43 -4.93 0.02
CA GLU A 78 -1.04 -4.90 -0.45
C GLU A 78 -0.50 -6.33 -0.47
N VAL A 79 0.04 -6.77 -1.60
CA VAL A 79 0.63 -8.10 -1.76
C VAL A 79 2.03 -7.95 -2.32
N PHE A 80 2.99 -8.67 -1.77
CA PHE A 80 4.39 -8.68 -2.15
C PHE A 80 4.81 -10.09 -2.55
N GLY A 81 5.78 -10.21 -3.45
CA GLY A 81 6.34 -11.50 -3.88
C GLY A 81 7.23 -12.17 -2.83
N ALA A 82 7.67 -11.43 -1.80
CA ALA A 82 8.52 -11.93 -0.73
C ALA A 82 8.15 -11.29 0.61
N SER A 83 8.26 -12.06 1.69
CA SER A 83 7.91 -11.61 3.05
C SER A 83 8.82 -10.48 3.56
N GLU A 84 10.05 -10.46 3.08
CA GLU A 84 11.08 -9.47 3.36
C GLU A 84 10.70 -8.09 2.83
N LEU A 85 10.01 -8.05 1.69
CA LEU A 85 9.49 -6.81 1.12
C LEU A 85 8.38 -6.24 2.00
N LEU A 86 7.40 -7.06 2.39
CA LEU A 86 6.37 -6.60 3.34
C LEU A 86 7.01 -6.11 4.64
N LYS A 87 7.99 -6.83 5.18
CA LYS A 87 8.69 -6.44 6.40
C LYS A 87 9.40 -5.10 6.25
N ALA A 88 10.02 -4.82 5.11
CA ALA A 88 10.67 -3.54 4.84
C ALA A 88 9.68 -2.37 4.74
N HIS A 89 8.43 -2.63 4.33
CA HIS A 89 7.39 -1.62 4.16
C HIS A 89 6.36 -1.56 5.30
N TRP A 90 6.44 -2.46 6.29
CA TRP A 90 5.41 -2.67 7.30
C TRP A 90 5.03 -1.39 8.05
N GLU A 91 6.01 -0.73 8.64
CA GLU A 91 5.81 0.46 9.48
C GLU A 91 5.15 1.60 8.68
N ALA A 92 5.60 1.84 7.46
CA ALA A 92 5.02 2.85 6.58
C ALA A 92 3.57 2.51 6.19
N LEU A 93 3.29 1.26 5.86
CA LEU A 93 1.95 0.79 5.49
C LEU A 93 0.95 0.89 6.65
N ILE A 94 1.34 0.49 7.85
CA ILE A 94 0.48 0.56 9.03
C ILE A 94 0.13 2.01 9.36
N ARG A 95 1.13 2.91 9.34
CA ARG A 95 0.89 4.33 9.63
C ARG A 95 0.04 5.01 8.56
N SER A 96 0.31 4.80 7.28
CA SER A 96 -0.46 5.46 6.22
C SER A 96 -1.93 5.04 6.24
N ASN A 97 -2.20 3.74 6.37
CA ASN A 97 -3.56 3.22 6.29
C ASN A 97 -4.40 3.49 7.55
N LEU A 98 -3.77 3.53 8.73
CA LEU A 98 -4.49 3.77 9.98
C LEU A 98 -4.52 5.24 10.39
N LEU A 99 -4.10 6.15 9.52
CA LEU A 99 -4.35 7.59 9.64
C LEU A 99 -5.72 7.99 9.08
N GLU A 100 -6.27 7.22 8.14
CA GLU A 100 -7.52 7.56 7.49
C GLU A 100 -8.73 7.49 8.42
N ARG A 101 -9.70 8.39 8.29
CA ARG A 101 -10.92 8.31 9.09
C ARG A 101 -11.67 6.99 8.80
N PRO A 102 -12.14 6.23 9.81
CA PRO A 102 -12.81 4.97 9.57
C PRO A 102 -14.11 5.22 8.80
N THR A 103 -14.35 4.43 7.76
CA THR A 103 -15.51 4.58 6.86
C THR A 103 -16.67 3.66 7.19
N ALA A 104 -16.51 2.72 8.13
CA ALA A 104 -17.57 1.86 8.61
C ALA A 104 -17.30 1.28 10.01
N ASP A 105 -18.38 1.01 10.74
CA ASP A 105 -18.37 0.31 12.02
C ASP A 105 -18.40 -1.21 11.86
N GLY A 106 -18.14 -1.91 12.97
CA GLY A 106 -18.20 -3.37 13.07
C GLY A 106 -16.82 -4.02 13.02
N ARG A 107 -16.77 -5.31 12.69
CA ARG A 107 -15.52 -6.08 12.68
C ARG A 107 -15.12 -6.48 11.26
N PRO A 108 -13.81 -6.49 10.96
CA PRO A 108 -13.33 -7.01 9.69
C PRO A 108 -13.61 -8.51 9.59
N SER A 109 -13.66 -9.02 8.36
CA SER A 109 -13.85 -10.45 8.10
C SER A 109 -12.85 -10.97 7.09
N ALA A 110 -12.28 -12.15 7.37
CA ALA A 110 -11.40 -12.84 6.43
C ALA A 110 -12.11 -13.11 5.09
N THR A 111 -13.41 -13.40 5.11
CA THR A 111 -14.23 -13.56 3.91
C THR A 111 -14.29 -12.29 3.07
N GLY A 112 -14.39 -11.11 3.69
CA GLY A 112 -14.34 -9.82 2.99
C GLY A 112 -12.99 -9.60 2.32
N ALA A 113 -11.90 -9.87 3.04
CA ALA A 113 -10.54 -9.75 2.52
C ALA A 113 -10.31 -10.66 1.31
N LEU A 114 -10.67 -11.95 1.43
CA LEU A 114 -10.56 -12.91 0.34
C LEU A 114 -11.42 -12.55 -0.88
N LYS A 115 -12.59 -11.91 -0.67
CA LYS A 115 -13.42 -11.42 -1.77
C LYS A 115 -12.75 -10.29 -2.54
N LEU A 116 -12.08 -9.35 -1.86
CA LEU A 116 -11.33 -8.29 -2.53
C LEU A 116 -10.22 -8.89 -3.41
N LEU A 117 -9.37 -9.75 -2.81
CA LEU A 117 -8.25 -10.37 -3.51
C LEU A 117 -8.69 -11.18 -4.72
N ARG A 118 -9.77 -11.96 -4.60
CA ARG A 118 -10.32 -12.75 -5.72
C ARG A 118 -10.86 -11.89 -6.85
N ARG A 119 -11.52 -10.76 -6.53
CA ARG A 119 -12.03 -9.84 -7.56
C ARG A 119 -10.88 -9.20 -8.33
N PHE A 120 -9.89 -8.71 -7.60
CA PHE A 120 -8.72 -8.10 -8.22
C PHE A 120 -7.96 -9.11 -9.10
N ALA A 121 -7.70 -10.31 -8.59
CA ALA A 121 -6.98 -11.35 -9.32
C ALA A 121 -7.71 -11.88 -10.57
N ALA A 122 -9.04 -11.76 -10.62
CA ALA A 122 -9.85 -12.23 -11.74
C ALA A 122 -10.30 -11.09 -12.69
N ALA A 123 -10.00 -9.83 -12.35
CA ALA A 123 -10.37 -8.70 -13.18
C ALA A 123 -9.52 -8.67 -14.45
N GLU A 124 -10.14 -8.24 -15.56
CA GLU A 124 -9.37 -7.88 -16.75
C GLU A 124 -8.46 -6.69 -16.43
N SER A 125 -7.22 -6.76 -16.91
CA SER A 125 -6.21 -5.73 -16.69
C SER A 125 -5.70 -5.21 -18.03
N THR A 126 -5.51 -3.90 -18.13
CA THR A 126 -4.66 -3.32 -19.16
C THR A 126 -3.20 -3.65 -18.83
N GLN A 127 -2.44 -4.17 -19.79
CA GLN A 127 -1.06 -4.60 -19.57
C GLN A 127 -0.07 -3.68 -20.27
N SER A 128 1.03 -3.36 -19.58
CA SER A 128 2.17 -2.63 -20.12
C SER A 128 3.48 -3.31 -19.72
N PRO A 129 4.53 -3.24 -20.55
CA PRO A 129 5.87 -3.59 -20.11
C PRO A 129 6.26 -2.68 -18.94
N GLY A 130 6.79 -3.25 -17.86
CA GLY A 130 7.35 -2.45 -16.78
C GLY A 130 8.58 -1.67 -17.25
N ILE A 131 8.93 -0.57 -16.56
CA ILE A 131 10.14 0.21 -16.86
C ILE A 131 11.41 -0.66 -16.76
N GLY A 132 11.39 -1.64 -15.85
CA GLY A 132 12.45 -2.64 -15.67
C GLY A 132 12.08 -4.00 -16.24
N LEU A 133 12.05 -5.01 -15.37
CA LEU A 133 11.60 -6.35 -15.73
C LEU A 133 10.12 -6.51 -15.38
N GLY A 134 9.44 -7.41 -16.08
CA GLY A 134 8.09 -7.82 -15.77
C GLY A 134 7.01 -7.09 -16.56
N THR A 135 5.77 -7.31 -16.15
CA THR A 135 4.56 -6.77 -16.76
C THR A 135 3.73 -6.09 -15.69
N GLU A 136 3.38 -4.83 -15.96
CA GLU A 136 2.44 -4.08 -15.16
C GLU A 136 1.02 -4.39 -15.62
N HIS A 137 0.15 -4.65 -14.65
CA HIS A 137 -1.26 -4.89 -14.82
C HIS A 137 -2.01 -3.76 -14.14
N HIS A 138 -2.79 -2.99 -14.90
CA HIS A 138 -3.66 -1.95 -14.35
C HIS A 138 -5.11 -2.45 -14.36
N ILE A 139 -5.73 -2.50 -13.19
CA ILE A 139 -7.12 -2.89 -12.98
C ILE A 139 -7.94 -1.66 -12.62
N ALA A 140 -9.03 -1.43 -13.34
CA ALA A 140 -10.00 -0.39 -13.03
C ALA A 140 -11.42 -0.91 -13.32
N THR A 141 -12.15 -1.28 -12.26
CA THR A 141 -13.52 -1.79 -12.35
C THR A 141 -14.43 -0.98 -11.41
N ASP A 142 -15.73 -1.23 -11.47
CA ASP A 142 -16.72 -0.67 -10.54
C ASP A 142 -16.60 -1.20 -9.10
N ARG A 143 -15.77 -2.22 -8.87
CA ARG A 143 -15.63 -2.91 -7.56
C ARG A 143 -14.24 -2.79 -6.96
N THR A 144 -13.22 -2.70 -7.80
CA THR A 144 -11.81 -2.68 -7.42
C THR A 144 -10.99 -1.92 -8.44
N SER A 145 -9.99 -1.20 -7.97
CA SER A 145 -8.92 -0.63 -8.78
C SER A 145 -7.56 -1.00 -8.21
N GLY A 146 -6.51 -0.73 -8.96
CA GLY A 146 -5.13 -0.90 -8.50
C GLY A 146 -4.22 -1.43 -9.59
N GLN A 147 -3.05 -1.88 -9.17
CA GLN A 147 -2.01 -2.32 -10.08
C GLN A 147 -1.22 -3.49 -9.52
N ALA A 148 -0.67 -4.31 -10.41
CA ALA A 148 0.25 -5.37 -10.05
C ALA A 148 1.44 -5.42 -11.00
N LEU A 149 2.63 -5.62 -10.46
CA LEU A 149 3.83 -5.97 -11.21
C LEU A 149 4.01 -7.48 -11.12
N THR A 150 4.10 -8.14 -12.28
CA THR A 150 4.40 -9.57 -12.36
C THR A 150 5.74 -9.82 -13.06
N LEU A 151 6.46 -10.85 -12.64
CA LEU A 151 7.68 -11.33 -13.27
C LEU A 151 7.63 -12.85 -13.30
N ASP A 152 7.84 -13.46 -14.48
CA ASP A 152 7.80 -14.92 -14.67
C ASP A 152 6.54 -15.57 -14.04
N ASN A 153 5.37 -15.00 -14.32
CA ASN A 153 4.06 -15.39 -13.79
C ASN A 153 3.91 -15.34 -12.25
N SER A 154 4.83 -14.67 -11.56
CA SER A 154 4.78 -14.45 -10.12
C SER A 154 4.51 -12.98 -9.81
N VAL A 155 3.70 -12.70 -8.79
CA VAL A 155 3.47 -11.33 -8.33
C VAL A 155 4.72 -10.82 -7.62
N VAL A 156 5.27 -9.70 -8.09
CA VAL A 156 6.33 -8.95 -7.41
C VAL A 156 5.70 -8.03 -6.36
N HIS A 157 4.67 -7.29 -6.78
CA HIS A 157 3.89 -6.42 -5.91
C HIS A 157 2.50 -6.20 -6.50
N ALA A 158 1.48 -6.01 -5.64
CA ALA A 158 0.16 -5.56 -6.04
C ALA A 158 -0.44 -4.64 -4.98
N GLY A 159 -0.84 -3.44 -5.41
CA GLY A 159 -1.64 -2.49 -4.63
C GLY A 159 -3.09 -2.54 -5.10
N ILE A 160 -4.02 -2.69 -4.17
CA ILE A 160 -5.43 -2.99 -4.43
C ILE A 160 -6.30 -2.02 -3.65
N PHE A 161 -7.28 -1.40 -4.30
CA PHE A 161 -8.27 -0.52 -3.69
C PHE A 161 -9.68 -1.05 -3.94
N ALA A 162 -10.53 -1.02 -2.91
CA ALA A 162 -11.94 -1.34 -3.03
C ALA A 162 -12.75 -0.09 -3.39
N ALA A 163 -13.69 -0.22 -4.32
CA ALA A 163 -14.67 0.83 -4.64
C ALA A 163 -15.74 0.96 -3.55
#